data_AF-A0A919TPN5-F1
#
_entry.id   AF-A0A919TPN5-F1
#
_cell.length_a   1.000
_cell.length_b   1.000
_cell.length_c   1.000
_cell.angle_alpha   90.00
_cell.angle_beta   90.00
_cell.angle_gamma   90.00
#
_symmetry.space_group_name_H-M   'P 1'
#
loop_
_entity.id
_entity.type
_entity.pdbx_description
1 polymer ?
#
loop_
_entity_poly.entity_id
_entity_poly.type
_entity_poly.pdbx_seq_one_letter_code
_entity_poly.pdbx_strand_id
1 'polypeptide(L)'
;MGDERLGDERFYAEFARRAADLLRRSRFAVAVTASQVRPDSRTAAAWAAIVALEADPVVFRRPERDGLVAAIASVLFEGPEPASHPAAGDQARTSPAKPPAAEAGPDWPAAAPSGRTAPEQANEAPAAPGPGDRIAREPTSPDPTGPDATSAAPTGPEPIALEPTDPEPAAPEPAPLISARSRPGRAGVGSGEPERTVLVLPDGRLGVPTAWAGLPFLLNTAASAGLPGAAIRPTLTGRSVRWVLHALATRMVPADPADPAVLALCGLTPQDQPPSAIGEPPTARERRALARIARRWITATADLLASAPSDPAAMVVELARRPGVVVADPGWIGIHLPLADVRLDVRRAGLDLDPGWVPWLRTVVRFVYRGGDDG
;
A
#
# COMPACT_ATOMS: atom_id res chain seq x y z
N MET A 1 10.41 -38.20 26.61
CA MET A 1 11.33 -37.52 25.68
C MET A 1 10.62 -36.87 24.48
N GLY A 2 9.28 -36.87 24.39
CA GLY A 2 8.53 -36.23 23.28
C GLY A 2 7.95 -34.84 23.61
N ASP A 3 8.00 -34.40 24.87
CA ASP A 3 7.33 -33.17 25.34
C ASP A 3 8.17 -31.90 25.11
N GLU A 4 9.50 -32.00 25.12
CA GLU A 4 10.41 -30.85 24.91
C GLU A 4 10.36 -30.32 23.46
N ARG A 5 10.14 -31.17 22.45
CA ARG A 5 10.06 -30.75 21.04
C ARG A 5 8.81 -29.91 20.72
N LEU A 6 7.71 -30.14 21.44
CA LEU A 6 6.44 -29.42 21.24
C LEU A 6 6.47 -27.98 21.80
N GLY A 7 7.32 -27.73 22.81
CA GLY A 7 7.55 -26.39 23.36
C GLY A 7 8.27 -25.47 22.38
N ASP A 8 9.31 -25.99 21.73
CA ASP A 8 10.13 -25.23 20.78
C ASP A 8 9.33 -24.81 19.54
N GLU A 9 8.53 -25.69 18.95
CA GLU A 9 7.74 -25.36 17.74
C GLU A 9 6.75 -24.22 17.98
N ARG A 10 6.09 -24.19 19.15
CA ARG A 10 5.15 -23.12 19.49
C ARG A 10 5.86 -21.79 19.70
N PHE A 11 7.02 -21.83 20.34
CA PHE A 11 7.87 -20.66 20.57
C PHE A 11 8.33 -20.07 19.24
N TYR A 12 8.88 -20.86 18.33
CA TYR A 12 9.29 -20.40 17.00
C TYR A 12 8.12 -19.84 16.17
N ALA A 13 6.93 -20.46 16.23
CA ALA A 13 5.75 -19.97 15.54
C ALA A 13 5.24 -18.62 16.07
N GLU A 14 5.48 -18.30 17.34
CA GLU A 14 5.20 -16.98 17.90
C GLU A 14 6.17 -15.93 17.35
N PHE A 15 7.48 -16.21 17.36
CA PHE A 15 8.50 -15.32 16.79
C PHE A 15 8.26 -15.02 15.32
N ALA A 16 7.95 -16.05 14.51
CA ALA A 16 7.68 -15.87 13.09
C ALA A 16 6.45 -14.98 12.84
N ARG A 17 5.36 -15.19 13.59
CA ARG A 17 4.16 -14.34 13.49
C ARG A 17 4.45 -12.89 13.86
N ARG A 18 5.23 -12.68 14.90
CA ARG A 18 5.60 -11.35 15.39
C ARG A 18 6.55 -10.64 14.45
N ALA A 19 7.54 -11.33 13.91
CA ALA A 19 8.43 -10.82 12.87
C ALA A 19 7.65 -10.39 11.63
N ALA A 20 6.71 -11.22 11.15
CA ALA A 20 5.85 -10.88 10.03
C ALA A 20 4.98 -9.64 10.29
N ASP A 21 4.54 -9.42 11.54
CA ASP A 21 3.80 -8.22 11.90
C ASP A 21 4.67 -6.95 11.87
N LEU A 22 5.87 -7.01 12.45
CA LEU A 22 6.81 -5.89 12.42
C LEU A 22 7.23 -5.53 10.99
N LEU A 23 7.46 -6.54 10.14
CA LEU A 23 7.78 -6.35 8.74
C LEU A 23 6.68 -5.63 7.95
N ARG A 24 5.40 -5.93 8.23
CA ARG A 24 4.27 -5.23 7.60
C ARG A 24 4.18 -3.76 8.00
N ARG A 25 4.72 -3.39 9.17
CA ARG A 25 4.63 -2.05 9.75
C ARG A 25 5.83 -1.16 9.45
N SER A 26 6.98 -1.75 9.10
CA SER A 26 8.22 -1.03 8.79
C SER A 26 8.28 -0.60 7.33
N ARG A 27 8.47 0.70 7.07
CA ARG A 27 8.72 1.23 5.73
C ARG A 27 10.13 0.86 5.26
N PHE A 28 11.09 0.76 6.18
CA PHE A 28 12.43 0.31 5.87
C PHE A 28 12.43 -1.13 5.34
N ALA A 29 11.65 -2.03 5.93
CA ALA A 29 11.49 -3.41 5.44
C ALA A 29 10.98 -3.45 3.98
N VAL A 30 10.02 -2.59 3.63
CA VAL A 30 9.50 -2.46 2.25
C VAL A 30 10.59 -2.00 1.30
N ALA A 31 11.36 -0.97 1.67
CA ALA A 31 12.45 -0.43 0.85
C ALA A 31 13.57 -1.47 0.65
N VAL A 32 13.98 -2.16 1.71
CA VAL A 32 14.98 -3.24 1.68
C VAL A 32 14.53 -4.36 0.75
N THR A 33 13.28 -4.81 0.88
CA THR A 33 12.73 -5.90 0.05
C THR A 33 12.69 -5.50 -1.43
N ALA A 34 12.37 -4.23 -1.72
CA ALA A 34 12.34 -3.71 -3.09
C ALA A 34 13.75 -3.55 -3.71
N SER A 35 14.78 -3.33 -2.89
CA SER A 35 16.14 -3.02 -3.36
C SER A 35 16.89 -4.19 -4.00
N GLN A 36 16.43 -5.43 -3.79
CA GLN A 36 17.11 -6.67 -4.20
C GLN A 36 18.56 -6.83 -3.66
N VAL A 37 18.98 -5.99 -2.71
CA VAL A 37 20.32 -6.09 -2.12
C VAL A 37 20.42 -7.38 -1.28
N ARG A 38 21.55 -8.08 -1.42
CA ARG A 38 21.91 -9.26 -0.63
C ARG A 38 22.99 -8.87 0.37
N PRO A 39 22.62 -8.37 1.56
CA PRO A 39 23.59 -8.01 2.58
C PRO A 39 24.27 -9.28 3.14
N ASP A 40 25.49 -9.12 3.66
CA ASP A 40 26.10 -10.12 4.52
C ASP A 40 25.30 -10.28 5.84
N SER A 41 25.54 -11.36 6.58
CA SER A 41 24.76 -11.69 7.79
C SER A 41 24.80 -10.59 8.86
N ARG A 42 25.90 -9.84 8.99
CA ARG A 42 26.01 -8.76 9.98
C ARG A 42 25.17 -7.56 9.55
N THR A 43 25.22 -7.21 8.27
CA THR A 43 24.39 -6.15 7.69
C THR A 43 22.90 -6.51 7.74
N ALA A 44 22.54 -7.77 7.47
CA ALA A 44 21.18 -8.27 7.58
C ALA A 44 20.61 -8.12 9.00
N ALA A 45 21.37 -8.49 10.02
CA ALA A 45 20.98 -8.33 11.42
C ALA A 45 20.80 -6.85 11.81
N ALA A 46 21.69 -5.98 11.35
CA ALA A 46 21.56 -4.54 11.58
C ALA A 46 20.30 -3.96 10.93
N TRP A 47 19.99 -4.38 9.70
CA TRP A 47 18.76 -3.96 9.01
C TRP A 47 17.52 -4.47 9.71
N ALA A 48 17.51 -5.73 10.16
CA ALA A 48 16.42 -6.29 10.95
C ALA A 48 16.20 -5.55 12.29
N ALA A 49 17.27 -5.10 12.95
CA ALA A 49 17.18 -4.27 14.14
C ALA A 49 16.54 -2.90 13.85
N ILE A 50 16.89 -2.27 12.72
CA ILE A 50 16.27 -1.01 12.27
C ILE A 50 14.78 -1.23 11.99
N VAL A 51 14.40 -2.32 11.30
CA VAL A 51 13.00 -2.71 11.07
C VAL A 51 12.25 -2.83 12.40
N ALA A 52 12.83 -3.53 13.38
CA ALA A 52 12.21 -3.71 14.69
C ALA A 52 12.05 -2.37 15.44
N LEU A 53 13.08 -1.51 15.44
CA LEU A 53 13.04 -0.18 16.08
C LEU A 53 11.99 0.74 15.44
N GLU A 54 11.88 0.72 14.11
CA GLU A 54 10.90 1.53 13.38
C GLU A 54 9.46 1.09 13.71
N ALA A 55 9.21 -0.22 13.75
CA ALA A 55 7.86 -0.76 13.93
C ALA A 55 7.41 -0.80 15.41
N ASP A 56 8.31 -1.11 16.34
CA ASP A 56 8.06 -1.17 17.78
C ASP A 56 9.35 -1.03 18.61
N PRO A 57 9.68 0.18 19.11
CA PRO A 57 10.87 0.41 19.94
C PRO A 57 10.88 -0.40 21.26
N VAL A 58 9.73 -0.85 21.75
CA VAL A 58 9.62 -1.58 23.03
C VAL A 58 10.25 -2.97 22.94
N VAL A 59 10.39 -3.53 21.74
CA VAL A 59 11.06 -4.82 21.50
C VAL A 59 12.44 -4.88 22.14
N PHE A 60 13.22 -3.79 22.09
CA PHE A 60 14.59 -3.77 22.60
C PHE A 60 14.72 -3.76 24.13
N ARG A 61 13.60 -3.57 24.84
CA ARG A 61 13.53 -3.67 26.30
C ARG A 61 13.20 -5.08 26.78
N ARG A 62 12.89 -6.00 25.86
CA ARG A 62 12.52 -7.39 26.18
C ARG A 62 13.76 -8.30 26.12
N PRO A 63 13.78 -9.38 26.92
CA PRO A 63 14.85 -10.38 26.85
C PRO A 63 14.89 -11.11 25.49
N GLU A 64 13.76 -11.17 24.80
CA GLU A 64 13.56 -11.87 23.51
C GLU A 64 14.15 -11.13 22.28
N ARG A 65 14.74 -9.95 22.46
CA ARG A 65 15.10 -9.05 21.35
C ARG A 65 15.99 -9.70 20.28
N ASP A 66 16.98 -10.49 20.70
CA ASP A 66 17.96 -11.06 19.78
C ASP A 66 17.33 -12.14 18.90
N GLY A 67 16.44 -12.96 19.48
CA GLY A 67 15.66 -13.95 18.74
C GLY A 67 14.69 -13.32 17.74
N LEU A 68 14.10 -12.18 18.08
CA LEU A 68 13.19 -11.48 17.17
C LEU A 68 13.93 -10.79 16.03
N VAL A 69 15.08 -10.17 16.29
CA VAL A 69 15.95 -9.61 15.24
C VAL A 69 16.43 -10.70 14.29
N ALA A 70 16.81 -11.88 14.80
CA ALA A 70 17.18 -13.02 13.97
C ALA A 70 16.01 -13.52 13.11
N ALA A 71 14.81 -13.63 13.68
CA ALA A 71 13.61 -14.04 12.94
C ALA A 71 13.26 -13.05 11.82
N ILE A 72 13.36 -11.74 12.08
CA ILE A 72 13.15 -10.70 11.05
C ILE A 72 14.20 -10.81 9.94
N ALA A 73 15.48 -11.01 10.28
CA ALA A 73 16.55 -11.16 9.30
C ALA A 73 16.33 -12.38 8.40
N SER A 74 15.95 -13.53 8.98
CA SER A 74 15.65 -14.75 8.21
C SER A 74 14.50 -14.52 7.22
N VAL A 75 13.38 -13.95 7.68
CA VAL A 75 12.23 -13.65 6.78
C VAL A 75 12.60 -12.66 5.67
N LEU A 76 13.45 -11.66 5.94
CA LEU A 76 13.85 -10.65 4.95
C LEU A 76 14.76 -11.20 3.86
N PHE A 77 15.71 -12.07 4.20
CA PHE A 77 16.82 -12.41 3.29
C PHE A 77 16.90 -13.88 2.89
N GLU A 78 16.40 -14.79 3.72
CA GLU A 78 16.45 -16.24 3.45
C GLU A 78 15.18 -16.73 2.76
N GLY A 79 14.09 -15.94 2.81
CA GLY A 79 12.78 -16.31 2.28
C GLY A 79 12.09 -17.35 3.16
N PRO A 80 10.80 -17.68 2.93
CA PRO A 80 10.17 -18.79 3.62
C PRO A 80 10.91 -20.06 3.21
N GLU A 81 11.70 -20.63 4.12
CA GLU A 81 12.30 -21.94 3.92
C GLU A 81 11.16 -22.89 3.52
N PRO A 82 11.19 -23.54 2.33
CA PRO A 82 10.22 -24.56 2.03
C PRO A 82 10.39 -25.64 3.09
N ALA A 83 9.32 -25.90 3.85
CA ALA A 83 9.31 -26.88 4.95
C ALA A 83 9.95 -28.18 4.47
N SER A 84 11.20 -28.40 4.85
CA SER A 84 11.97 -29.56 4.43
C SER A 84 11.52 -30.72 5.31
N HIS A 85 10.78 -31.65 4.71
CA HIS A 85 10.51 -32.95 5.32
C HIS A 85 11.84 -33.61 5.74
N PRO A 86 11.92 -34.25 6.91
CA PRO A 86 13.13 -34.93 7.33
C PRO A 86 13.30 -36.19 6.46
N ALA A 87 14.17 -36.12 5.45
CA ALA A 87 14.68 -37.31 4.80
C ALA A 87 15.71 -37.97 5.72
N ALA A 88 15.44 -39.23 6.03
CA ALA A 88 16.31 -40.12 6.78
C ALA A 88 17.68 -40.27 6.09
N GLY A 89 18.68 -40.54 6.92
CA GLY A 89 20.11 -40.43 6.64
C GLY A 89 20.65 -41.04 5.36
N ASP A 90 21.79 -40.50 4.92
CA ASP A 90 22.93 -41.34 4.58
C ASP A 90 24.26 -40.60 4.84
N GLN A 91 25.26 -41.38 5.23
CA GLN A 91 26.54 -40.96 5.78
C GLN A 91 27.55 -40.51 4.71
N ALA A 92 28.51 -39.70 5.20
CA ALA A 92 29.93 -39.73 4.86
C ALA A 92 30.35 -39.54 3.39
N ARG A 93 30.77 -38.30 3.06
CA ARG A 93 31.92 -38.07 2.15
C ARG A 93 32.79 -36.89 2.59
N THR A 94 33.90 -37.28 3.23
CA THR A 94 35.27 -36.75 3.10
C THR A 94 35.49 -35.36 2.46
N SER A 95 36.07 -34.47 3.26
CA SER A 95 36.75 -33.24 2.84
C SER A 95 37.84 -33.45 1.79
N PRO A 96 38.06 -32.46 0.91
CA PRO A 96 39.38 -32.21 0.36
C PRO A 96 39.93 -30.83 0.75
N ALA A 97 41.17 -30.89 1.25
CA ALA A 97 42.31 -30.01 1.02
C ALA A 97 42.16 -28.48 0.91
N LYS A 98 42.84 -27.84 1.87
CA LYS A 98 43.30 -26.45 1.91
C LYS A 98 44.18 -26.08 0.70
N PRO A 99 43.88 -25.01 -0.06
CA PRO A 99 44.82 -24.43 -1.01
C PRO A 99 45.80 -23.44 -0.35
N PRO A 100 46.98 -23.19 -0.97
CA PRO A 100 48.09 -22.47 -0.36
C PRO A 100 47.97 -20.95 -0.46
N ALA A 101 48.79 -20.28 0.35
CA ALA A 101 48.96 -18.84 0.42
C ALA A 101 49.53 -18.24 -0.87
N ALA A 102 48.99 -17.08 -1.26
CA ALA A 102 49.59 -16.09 -2.18
C ALA A 102 49.00 -14.73 -1.76
N GLU A 103 49.78 -13.85 -1.11
CA GLU A 103 50.69 -12.84 -1.67
C GLU A 103 50.01 -11.46 -1.86
N ALA A 104 50.60 -10.49 -1.15
CA ALA A 104 50.70 -9.05 -1.38
C ALA A 104 49.48 -8.29 -1.94
N GLY A 105 48.82 -7.55 -1.05
CA GLY A 105 47.93 -6.44 -1.42
C GLY A 105 48.72 -5.19 -1.87
N PRO A 106 48.13 -4.31 -2.69
CA PRO A 106 48.70 -3.01 -3.00
C PRO A 106 48.40 -1.97 -1.91
N ASP A 107 49.45 -1.23 -1.56
CA ASP A 107 49.49 -0.09 -0.63
C ASP A 107 48.44 0.98 -0.93
N TRP A 108 47.58 1.28 0.05
CA TRP A 108 46.81 2.52 0.12
C TRP A 108 47.48 3.45 1.15
N PRO A 109 47.82 4.72 0.79
CA PRO A 109 48.48 5.62 1.73
C PRO A 109 47.54 6.06 2.85
N ALA A 110 48.06 5.95 4.08
CA ALA A 110 47.43 6.36 5.31
C ALA A 110 47.15 7.87 5.33
N ALA A 111 45.88 8.25 5.52
CA ALA A 111 45.49 9.61 5.86
C ALA A 111 45.79 9.87 7.35
N ALA A 112 46.49 10.97 7.61
CA ALA A 112 46.92 11.42 8.93
C ALA A 112 45.75 11.65 9.91
N PRO A 113 45.92 11.38 11.22
CA PRO A 113 44.91 11.70 12.22
C PRO A 113 44.94 13.20 12.52
N SER A 114 43.90 13.90 12.11
CA SER A 114 43.62 15.25 12.59
C SER A 114 43.15 15.19 14.03
N GLY A 115 44.02 15.64 14.93
CA GLY A 115 43.67 15.88 16.34
C GLY A 115 42.54 16.89 16.44
N ARG A 116 41.47 16.49 17.14
CA ARG A 116 40.51 17.41 17.73
C ARG A 116 40.30 17.03 19.18
N THR A 117 40.91 17.83 20.04
CA THR A 117 40.65 17.96 21.47
C THR A 117 39.19 18.35 21.68
N ALA A 118 38.46 17.52 22.43
CA ALA A 118 37.14 17.85 22.97
C ALA A 118 37.30 18.62 24.28
N PRO A 119 36.46 19.64 24.57
CA PRO A 119 36.38 20.21 25.90
C PRO A 119 35.49 19.35 26.80
N GLU A 120 36.06 19.02 27.94
CA GLU A 120 35.46 18.45 29.12
C GLU A 120 34.43 19.43 29.71
N GLN A 121 33.14 19.08 29.63
CA GLN A 121 32.09 19.71 30.42
C GLN A 121 31.41 18.65 31.28
N ALA A 122 31.74 18.73 32.57
CA ALA A 122 31.03 18.09 33.65
C ALA A 122 29.56 18.52 33.62
N ASN A 123 28.66 17.54 33.66
CA ASN A 123 27.26 17.78 33.96
C ASN A 123 26.86 16.82 35.08
N GLU A 124 26.66 17.39 36.26
CA GLU A 124 26.19 16.74 37.48
C GLU A 124 24.82 16.10 37.23
N ALA A 125 24.71 14.83 37.61
CA ALA A 125 23.46 14.08 37.64
C ALA A 125 22.63 14.47 38.88
N PRO A 126 21.33 14.77 38.78
CA PRO A 126 20.46 14.85 39.94
C PRO A 126 20.03 13.46 40.40
N ALA A 127 20.05 13.31 41.73
CA ALA A 127 19.78 12.10 42.49
C ALA A 127 18.39 11.50 42.25
N ALA A 128 18.34 10.16 42.27
CA ALA A 128 17.12 9.36 42.23
C ALA A 128 16.33 9.46 43.56
N PRO A 129 14.99 9.54 43.52
CA PRO A 129 14.16 9.28 44.69
C PRO A 129 14.01 7.76 44.94
N GLY A 130 14.11 7.39 46.21
CA GLY A 130 14.13 6.00 46.70
C GLY A 130 12.83 5.21 46.58
N PRO A 131 12.85 3.92 46.93
CA PRO A 131 11.76 2.98 46.71
C PRO A 131 10.70 3.13 47.81
N GLY A 132 9.53 3.63 47.43
CA GLY A 132 8.34 3.64 48.28
C GLY A 132 7.45 2.44 47.99
N ASP A 133 7.16 1.68 49.05
CA ASP A 133 6.21 0.58 49.15
C ASP A 133 4.97 0.71 48.27
N ARG A 134 4.74 -0.29 47.41
CA ARG A 134 3.41 -0.58 46.85
C ARG A 134 2.99 -1.98 47.24
N ILE A 135 2.14 -2.00 48.26
CA ILE A 135 1.36 -3.12 48.72
C ILE A 135 0.54 -3.71 47.56
N ALA A 136 0.68 -5.02 47.39
CA ALA A 136 -0.07 -5.86 46.47
C ALA A 136 -1.58 -5.76 46.75
N ARG A 137 -2.38 -5.58 45.69
CA ARG A 137 -3.81 -5.90 45.68
C ARG A 137 -4.07 -6.90 44.57
N GLU A 138 -4.33 -8.12 45.02
CA GLU A 138 -4.81 -9.28 44.29
C GLU A 138 -6.29 -9.05 43.91
N PRO A 139 -6.69 -9.12 42.62
CA PRO A 139 -8.10 -9.18 42.27
C PRO A 139 -8.53 -10.65 42.17
N THR A 140 -9.37 -11.04 43.11
CA THR A 140 -10.11 -12.30 43.17
C THR A 140 -11.08 -12.38 41.99
N SER A 141 -10.96 -13.41 41.14
CA SER A 141 -11.97 -13.75 40.13
C SER A 141 -13.01 -14.68 40.73
N PRO A 142 -14.32 -14.41 40.55
CA PRO A 142 -15.36 -15.38 40.87
C PRO A 142 -15.60 -16.34 39.70
N ASP A 143 -15.72 -17.60 40.07
CA ASP A 143 -16.19 -18.75 39.31
C ASP A 143 -17.68 -18.59 38.95
N PRO A 144 -18.13 -18.98 37.74
CA PRO A 144 -19.52 -19.36 37.54
C PRO A 144 -19.66 -20.76 36.96
N THR A 145 -20.33 -21.59 37.76
CA THR A 145 -20.77 -22.96 37.47
C THR A 145 -22.11 -22.97 36.73
N GLY A 146 -22.15 -23.53 35.51
CA GLY A 146 -23.29 -24.20 34.80
C GLY A 146 -24.64 -23.47 34.63
N PRO A 147 -25.65 -24.05 33.93
CA PRO A 147 -25.71 -25.36 33.27
C PRO A 147 -26.24 -25.35 31.80
N ASP A 148 -26.32 -26.56 31.25
CA ASP A 148 -26.88 -27.03 29.97
C ASP A 148 -28.05 -26.26 29.34
N ALA A 149 -27.97 -26.09 28.01
CA ALA A 149 -29.13 -25.86 27.15
C ALA A 149 -28.93 -26.51 25.76
N THR A 150 -29.46 -27.72 25.65
CA THR A 150 -30.28 -28.26 24.56
C THR A 150 -30.03 -27.75 23.12
N SER A 151 -29.37 -28.60 22.35
CA SER A 151 -29.26 -28.55 20.89
C SER A 151 -30.60 -28.86 20.22
N ALA A 152 -31.23 -27.87 19.59
CA ALA A 152 -32.35 -28.05 18.66
C ALA A 152 -31.86 -27.88 17.22
N ALA A 153 -32.05 -28.93 16.42
CA ALA A 153 -31.71 -28.98 14.99
C ALA A 153 -32.66 -28.10 14.15
N PRO A 154 -32.16 -27.35 13.15
CA PRO A 154 -33.01 -26.76 12.13
C PRO A 154 -33.24 -27.72 10.96
N THR A 155 -34.52 -28.03 10.74
CA THR A 155 -35.08 -28.68 9.56
C THR A 155 -34.80 -27.85 8.31
N GLY A 156 -34.13 -28.45 7.33
CA GLY A 156 -33.88 -27.83 6.02
C GLY A 156 -35.14 -27.80 5.14
N PRO A 157 -35.35 -26.75 4.33
CA PRO A 157 -36.42 -26.72 3.34
C PRO A 157 -36.05 -27.51 2.08
N GLU A 158 -37.07 -28.17 1.53
CA GLU A 158 -37.06 -29.00 0.31
C GLU A 158 -36.59 -28.24 -0.95
N PRO A 159 -35.95 -28.93 -1.92
CA PRO A 159 -35.60 -28.35 -3.21
C PRO A 159 -36.82 -28.30 -4.15
N ILE A 160 -37.22 -27.08 -4.51
CA ILE A 160 -38.17 -26.83 -5.61
C ILE A 160 -37.42 -27.06 -6.93
N ALA A 161 -37.82 -28.09 -7.66
CA ALA A 161 -37.40 -28.32 -9.04
C ALA A 161 -38.03 -27.26 -9.96
N LEU A 162 -37.20 -26.42 -10.56
CA LEU A 162 -37.58 -25.54 -11.66
C LEU A 162 -37.22 -26.24 -12.98
N GLU A 163 -38.24 -26.56 -13.78
CA GLU A 163 -38.10 -27.03 -15.16
C GLU A 163 -37.43 -25.95 -16.03
N PRO A 164 -36.48 -26.32 -16.91
CA PRO A 164 -35.96 -25.41 -17.92
C PRO A 164 -36.93 -25.33 -19.11
N THR A 165 -37.52 -24.15 -19.30
CA THR A 165 -38.19 -23.79 -20.56
C THR A 165 -37.14 -23.20 -21.51
N ASP A 166 -36.78 -23.95 -22.55
CA ASP A 166 -35.98 -23.46 -23.67
C ASP A 166 -36.82 -22.53 -24.56
N PRO A 167 -36.39 -21.28 -24.83
CA PRO A 167 -36.88 -20.54 -25.98
C PRO A 167 -36.06 -20.85 -27.23
N GLU A 168 -36.76 -21.43 -28.18
CA GLU A 168 -36.44 -21.65 -29.59
C GLU A 168 -35.82 -20.39 -30.27
N PRO A 169 -34.66 -20.50 -30.95
CA PRO A 169 -34.05 -19.38 -31.64
C PRO A 169 -34.71 -19.16 -33.01
N ALA A 170 -35.50 -18.09 -33.13
CA ALA A 170 -35.98 -17.59 -34.41
C ALA A 170 -34.81 -17.03 -35.24
N ALA A 171 -34.65 -17.56 -36.46
CA ALA A 171 -33.70 -17.11 -37.46
C ALA A 171 -34.01 -15.67 -37.94
N PRO A 172 -33.00 -14.81 -38.15
CA PRO A 172 -33.22 -13.51 -38.76
C PRO A 172 -33.32 -13.59 -40.29
N GLU A 173 -34.44 -13.07 -40.81
CA GLU A 173 -34.65 -12.73 -42.22
C GLU A 173 -33.66 -11.65 -42.71
N PRO A 174 -33.16 -11.73 -43.96
CA PRO A 174 -32.29 -10.71 -44.53
C PRO A 174 -33.10 -9.52 -45.09
N ALA A 175 -32.86 -8.33 -44.53
CA ALA A 175 -33.40 -7.07 -45.05
C ALA A 175 -32.49 -6.45 -46.15
N PRO A 176 -33.07 -5.70 -47.12
CA PRO A 176 -32.43 -5.42 -48.40
C PRO A 176 -31.47 -4.23 -48.39
N LEU A 177 -30.53 -4.29 -49.34
CA LEU A 177 -29.62 -3.22 -49.74
C LEU A 177 -30.41 -1.95 -50.15
N ILE A 178 -30.32 -0.88 -49.35
CA ILE A 178 -30.79 0.45 -49.73
C ILE A 178 -29.56 1.36 -49.88
N SER A 179 -29.33 1.77 -51.12
CA SER A 179 -28.38 2.80 -51.53
C SER A 179 -28.56 4.11 -50.77
N ALA A 180 -27.48 4.56 -50.14
CA ALA A 180 -27.39 5.90 -49.58
C ALA A 180 -27.31 6.95 -50.71
N ARG A 181 -28.41 7.67 -50.93
CA ARG A 181 -28.39 8.98 -51.59
C ARG A 181 -27.98 10.04 -50.57
N SER A 182 -27.00 10.85 -50.96
CA SER A 182 -26.54 12.06 -50.28
C SER A 182 -27.69 12.97 -49.84
N ARG A 183 -27.71 13.34 -48.56
CA ARG A 183 -28.52 14.44 -48.03
C ARG A 183 -27.59 15.57 -47.58
N PRO A 184 -27.81 16.83 -48.03
CA PRO A 184 -27.05 17.97 -47.55
C PRO A 184 -27.68 18.57 -46.28
N GLY A 185 -26.83 19.08 -45.40
CA GLY A 185 -27.12 20.20 -44.51
C GLY A 185 -28.02 19.94 -43.31
N ARG A 186 -27.43 19.48 -42.20
CA ARG A 186 -27.98 19.69 -40.85
C ARG A 186 -26.99 20.55 -40.07
N ALA A 187 -27.37 21.80 -39.81
CA ALA A 187 -26.64 22.72 -38.95
C ALA A 187 -26.38 22.05 -37.59
N GLY A 188 -25.10 21.91 -37.25
CA GLY A 188 -24.65 21.24 -36.04
C GLY A 188 -25.14 21.99 -34.82
N VAL A 189 -25.94 21.31 -34.00
CA VAL A 189 -26.09 21.66 -32.59
C VAL A 189 -24.73 21.38 -31.97
N GLY A 190 -23.91 22.44 -31.84
CA GLY A 190 -22.64 22.35 -31.14
C GLY A 190 -22.93 21.93 -29.71
N SER A 191 -22.69 20.66 -29.41
CA SER A 191 -22.54 20.16 -28.05
C SER A 191 -21.32 20.88 -27.48
N GLY A 192 -21.57 22.04 -26.87
CA GLY A 192 -20.55 22.85 -26.21
C GLY A 192 -20.03 22.09 -25.02
N GLU A 193 -19.05 21.23 -25.23
CA GLU A 193 -18.21 20.77 -24.15
C GLU A 193 -17.60 22.02 -23.50
N PRO A 194 -17.72 22.18 -22.18
CA PRO A 194 -17.15 23.33 -21.50
C PRO A 194 -15.66 23.38 -21.81
N GLU A 195 -15.24 24.47 -22.44
CA GLU A 195 -13.84 24.70 -22.80
C GLU A 195 -13.00 24.65 -21.53
N ARG A 196 -12.24 23.57 -21.34
CA ARG A 196 -11.40 23.39 -20.15
C ARG A 196 -10.34 24.49 -20.15
N THR A 197 -10.32 25.29 -19.09
CA THR A 197 -9.28 26.30 -18.90
C THR A 197 -7.92 25.61 -18.82
N VAL A 198 -7.05 25.83 -19.80
CA VAL A 198 -5.67 25.35 -19.77
C VAL A 198 -4.79 26.47 -19.24
N LEU A 199 -3.94 26.15 -18.27
CA LEU A 199 -2.95 27.06 -17.70
C LEU A 199 -1.57 26.73 -18.27
N VAL A 200 -0.83 27.74 -18.70
CA VAL A 200 0.59 27.60 -19.03
C VAL A 200 1.38 27.82 -17.74
N LEU A 201 2.16 26.82 -17.35
CA LEU A 201 2.99 26.91 -16.16
C LEU A 201 4.33 27.62 -16.45
N PRO A 202 5.08 28.08 -15.43
CA PRO A 202 6.36 28.77 -15.64
C PRO A 202 7.40 27.97 -16.43
N ASP A 203 7.30 26.64 -16.42
CA ASP A 203 8.15 25.73 -17.20
C ASP A 203 7.64 25.49 -18.64
N GLY A 204 6.63 26.25 -19.08
CA GLY A 204 6.02 26.18 -20.41
C GLY A 204 5.03 25.03 -20.61
N ARG A 205 4.86 24.15 -19.62
CA ARG A 205 3.95 23.01 -19.74
C ARG A 205 2.50 23.43 -19.53
N LEU A 206 1.60 22.73 -20.22
CA LEU A 206 0.16 22.93 -20.11
C LEU A 206 -0.38 22.11 -18.93
N GLY A 207 -1.12 22.78 -18.05
CA GLY A 207 -1.79 22.17 -16.92
C GLY A 207 -3.29 22.46 -16.92
N VAL A 208 -4.08 21.57 -16.33
CA VAL A 208 -5.52 21.75 -16.17
C VAL A 208 -5.85 21.88 -14.68
N PRO A 209 -6.55 22.95 -14.26
CA PRO A 209 -6.90 23.16 -12.87
C PRO A 209 -7.90 22.10 -12.39
N THR A 210 -7.83 21.79 -11.10
CA THR A 210 -8.73 20.87 -10.41
C THR A 210 -8.94 21.33 -8.97
N ALA A 211 -10.12 21.06 -8.41
CA ALA A 211 -10.40 21.24 -6.97
C ALA A 211 -10.05 19.99 -6.14
N TRP A 212 -9.51 18.94 -6.77
CA TRP A 212 -9.27 17.62 -6.20
C TRP A 212 -7.80 17.19 -6.29
N ALA A 213 -6.86 18.15 -6.33
CA ALA A 213 -5.43 17.88 -6.50
C ALA A 213 -4.84 16.97 -5.39
N GLY A 214 -5.50 16.83 -4.23
CA GLY A 214 -5.08 15.90 -3.19
C GLY A 214 -5.45 14.44 -3.47
N LEU A 215 -6.33 14.14 -4.43
CA LEU A 215 -6.81 12.78 -4.68
C LEU A 215 -5.66 11.79 -5.01
N PRO A 216 -4.66 12.15 -5.83
CA PRO A 216 -3.50 11.28 -6.09
C PRO A 216 -2.65 10.92 -4.86
N PHE A 217 -2.78 11.62 -3.72
CA PHE A 217 -2.10 11.24 -2.47
C PHE A 217 -2.48 9.83 -2.01
N LEU A 218 -3.68 9.35 -2.38
CA LEU A 218 -4.14 8.01 -2.06
C LEU A 218 -3.27 6.92 -2.71
N LEU A 219 -2.45 7.22 -3.73
CA LEU A 219 -1.51 6.26 -4.29
C LEU A 219 -0.52 5.72 -3.25
N ASN A 220 -0.15 6.55 -2.26
CA ASN A 220 0.77 6.17 -1.18
C ASN A 220 0.16 5.13 -0.21
N THR A 221 -1.15 4.88 -0.26
CA THR A 221 -1.85 3.85 0.55
C THR A 221 -2.47 2.75 -0.30
N ALA A 222 -2.28 2.78 -1.62
CA ALA A 222 -2.89 1.83 -2.54
C ALA A 222 -2.47 0.38 -2.25
N ALA A 223 -1.18 0.15 -1.93
CA ALA A 223 -0.68 -1.17 -1.58
C ALA A 223 -1.34 -1.73 -0.30
N SER A 224 -1.49 -0.90 0.74
CA SER A 224 -2.18 -1.26 1.98
C SER A 224 -3.65 -1.58 1.75
N ALA A 225 -4.29 -0.97 0.73
CA ALA A 225 -5.64 -1.30 0.30
C ALA A 225 -5.75 -2.61 -0.52
N GLY A 226 -4.60 -3.20 -0.87
CA GLY A 226 -4.45 -4.41 -1.68
C GLY A 226 -4.39 -4.14 -3.20
N LEU A 227 -4.09 -2.92 -3.64
CA LEU A 227 -3.88 -2.59 -5.06
C LEU A 227 -2.40 -2.80 -5.47
N PRO A 228 -2.14 -3.19 -6.72
CA PRO A 228 -3.10 -3.44 -7.79
C PRO A 228 -3.80 -4.81 -7.72
N GLY A 229 -3.37 -5.72 -6.83
CA GLY A 229 -3.85 -7.11 -6.80
C GLY A 229 -5.38 -7.26 -6.71
N ALA A 230 -6.06 -6.34 -6.02
CA ALA A 230 -7.52 -6.32 -5.95
C ALA A 230 -8.21 -6.06 -7.30
N ALA A 231 -7.55 -5.36 -8.23
CA ALA A 231 -8.07 -5.06 -9.57
C ALA A 231 -8.02 -6.29 -10.50
N ILE A 232 -7.14 -7.26 -10.23
CA ILE A 232 -6.95 -8.46 -11.07
C ILE A 232 -7.84 -9.64 -10.57
N ARG A 233 -8.70 -9.42 -9.57
CA ARG A 233 -9.55 -10.47 -9.01
C ARG A 233 -10.59 -10.98 -10.02
N PRO A 234 -11.01 -12.26 -9.92
CA PRO A 234 -12.05 -12.86 -10.77
C PRO A 234 -13.33 -12.03 -10.94
N THR A 235 -13.69 -11.26 -9.90
CA THR A 235 -14.90 -10.42 -9.89
C THR A 235 -14.81 -9.16 -10.73
N LEU A 236 -13.60 -8.75 -11.12
CA LEU A 236 -13.30 -7.59 -11.96
C LEU A 236 -12.54 -8.03 -13.23
N THR A 237 -12.50 -9.33 -13.52
CA THR A 237 -11.86 -9.87 -14.73
C THR A 237 -12.51 -9.27 -15.96
N GLY A 238 -11.68 -8.79 -16.89
CA GLY A 238 -12.11 -8.09 -18.10
C GLY A 238 -12.14 -6.57 -17.95
N ARG A 239 -12.05 -6.03 -16.73
CA ARG A 239 -11.85 -4.59 -16.50
C ARG A 239 -10.36 -4.26 -16.46
N SER A 240 -9.97 -3.15 -17.07
CA SER A 240 -8.60 -2.66 -16.96
C SER A 240 -8.34 -2.07 -15.57
N VAL A 241 -7.08 -2.05 -15.12
CA VAL A 241 -6.72 -1.41 -13.85
C VAL A 241 -7.13 0.06 -13.82
N ARG A 242 -7.00 0.77 -14.95
CA ARG A 242 -7.43 2.16 -15.09
C ARG A 242 -8.94 2.33 -14.89
N TRP A 243 -9.75 1.42 -15.44
CA TRP A 243 -11.20 1.42 -15.21
C TRP A 243 -11.54 1.17 -13.74
N VAL A 244 -10.86 0.22 -13.09
CA VAL A 244 -11.09 -0.09 -11.67
C VAL A 244 -10.75 1.12 -10.80
N LEU A 245 -9.61 1.77 -11.03
CA LEU A 245 -9.24 2.97 -10.30
C LEU A 245 -10.20 4.12 -10.53
N HIS A 246 -10.64 4.34 -11.76
CA HIS A 246 -11.59 5.39 -12.11
C HIS A 246 -12.93 5.20 -11.36
N ALA A 247 -13.43 3.97 -11.35
CA ALA A 247 -14.64 3.60 -10.61
C ALA A 247 -14.46 3.68 -9.07
N LEU A 248 -13.24 3.52 -8.56
CA LEU A 248 -12.93 3.73 -7.14
C LEU A 248 -12.87 5.23 -6.82
N ALA A 249 -12.19 6.03 -7.63
CA ALA A 249 -12.04 7.49 -7.45
C ALA A 249 -13.41 8.18 -7.34
N THR A 250 -14.26 7.98 -8.34
CA THR A 250 -15.62 8.55 -8.42
C THR A 250 -16.55 8.07 -7.31
N ARG A 251 -16.19 6.99 -6.60
CA ARG A 251 -16.92 6.50 -5.43
C ARG A 251 -16.41 7.09 -4.12
N MET A 252 -15.11 7.37 -4.03
CA MET A 252 -14.48 7.87 -2.81
C MET A 252 -14.64 9.39 -2.66
N VAL A 253 -14.73 10.12 -3.77
CA VAL A 253 -14.89 11.58 -3.76
C VAL A 253 -16.01 12.04 -4.70
N PRO A 254 -16.74 13.12 -4.37
CA PRO A 254 -17.77 13.71 -5.23
C PRO A 254 -17.13 14.60 -6.31
N ALA A 255 -16.15 14.08 -7.04
CA ALA A 255 -15.51 14.76 -8.17
C ALA A 255 -16.21 14.42 -9.48
N ASP A 256 -16.11 15.32 -10.46
CA ASP A 256 -16.55 15.02 -11.82
C ASP A 256 -15.76 13.80 -12.36
N PRO A 257 -16.40 12.81 -13.02
CA PRO A 257 -15.69 11.67 -13.59
C PRO A 257 -14.59 12.05 -14.60
N ALA A 258 -14.68 13.22 -15.22
CA ALA A 258 -13.71 13.79 -16.13
C ALA A 258 -12.79 14.83 -15.46
N ASP A 259 -12.81 14.96 -14.14
CA ASP A 259 -11.90 15.83 -13.40
C ASP A 259 -10.43 15.41 -13.63
N PRO A 260 -9.51 16.35 -13.87
CA PRO A 260 -8.10 16.05 -14.10
C PRO A 260 -7.44 15.20 -13.00
N ALA A 261 -7.80 15.39 -11.72
CA ALA A 261 -7.23 14.61 -10.63
C ALA A 261 -7.75 13.16 -10.61
N VAL A 262 -9.00 12.94 -11.00
CA VAL A 262 -9.59 11.61 -11.15
C VAL A 262 -8.88 10.84 -12.26
N LEU A 263 -8.64 11.49 -13.40
CA LEU A 263 -7.87 10.93 -14.51
C LEU A 263 -6.42 10.67 -14.11
N ALA A 264 -5.81 11.63 -13.39
CA ALA A 264 -4.44 11.51 -12.91
C ALA A 264 -4.21 10.30 -11.99
N LEU A 265 -5.14 10.04 -11.06
CA LEU A 265 -5.09 8.84 -10.20
C LEU A 265 -5.04 7.55 -11.03
N CYS A 266 -5.69 7.55 -12.21
CA CYS A 266 -5.75 6.44 -13.14
C CYS A 266 -4.52 6.32 -14.06
N GLY A 267 -3.52 7.18 -13.90
CA GLY A 267 -2.39 7.26 -14.82
C GLY A 267 -2.78 7.78 -16.21
N LEU A 268 -3.83 8.60 -16.30
CA LEU A 268 -4.32 9.21 -17.54
C LEU A 268 -4.05 10.72 -17.54
N THR A 269 -3.93 11.27 -18.74
CA THR A 269 -3.79 12.71 -18.97
C THR A 269 -5.16 13.39 -18.91
N PRO A 270 -5.22 14.72 -18.69
CA PRO A 270 -6.49 15.45 -18.74
C PRO A 270 -7.23 15.33 -20.09
N GLN A 271 -6.54 15.02 -21.19
CA GLN A 271 -7.15 14.90 -22.53
C GLN A 271 -7.73 13.50 -22.80
N ASP A 272 -7.41 12.52 -21.96
CA ASP A 272 -7.96 11.18 -22.11
C ASP A 272 -9.44 11.15 -21.73
N GLN A 273 -10.18 10.29 -22.42
CA GLN A 273 -11.57 10.03 -22.05
C GLN A 273 -11.65 9.20 -20.76
N PRO A 274 -12.60 9.49 -19.85
CA PRO A 274 -12.84 8.67 -18.67
C PRO A 274 -13.08 7.20 -19.04
N PRO A 275 -12.38 6.23 -18.42
CA PRO A 275 -12.59 4.81 -18.71
C PRO A 275 -14.04 4.34 -18.55
N SER A 276 -14.80 4.96 -17.65
CA SER A 276 -16.22 4.65 -17.47
C SER A 276 -17.12 5.13 -18.60
N ALA A 277 -16.66 6.07 -19.45
CA ALA A 277 -17.44 6.58 -20.57
C ALA A 277 -17.41 5.64 -21.79
N ILE A 278 -16.34 4.85 -21.94
CA ILE A 278 -16.11 3.99 -23.12
C ILE A 278 -16.58 2.53 -22.87
N GLY A 279 -17.00 2.18 -21.66
CA GLY A 279 -17.29 0.80 -21.27
C GLY A 279 -18.70 0.57 -20.74
N GLU A 280 -19.09 -0.70 -20.67
CA GLU A 280 -20.32 -1.10 -19.98
C GLU A 280 -20.28 -0.66 -18.52
N PRO A 281 -21.43 -0.22 -17.95
CA PRO A 281 -21.52 0.13 -16.54
C PRO A 281 -21.15 -1.07 -15.64
N PRO A 282 -20.68 -0.82 -14.41
CA PRO A 282 -20.34 -1.89 -13.47
C PRO A 282 -21.58 -2.73 -13.16
N THR A 283 -21.49 -4.05 -13.25
CA THR A 283 -22.54 -4.99 -12.81
C THR A 283 -22.77 -4.88 -11.30
N ALA A 284 -23.87 -5.43 -10.79
CA ALA A 284 -24.16 -5.43 -9.34
C ALA A 284 -23.05 -6.11 -8.51
N ARG A 285 -22.44 -7.18 -9.04
CA ARG A 285 -21.32 -7.89 -8.40
C ARG A 285 -20.06 -7.03 -8.37
N GLU A 286 -19.73 -6.37 -9.48
CA GLU A 286 -18.60 -5.44 -9.57
C GLU A 286 -18.78 -4.24 -8.62
N ARG A 287 -19.98 -3.63 -8.59
CA ARG A 287 -20.29 -2.53 -7.66
C ARG A 287 -20.05 -2.91 -6.20
N ARG A 288 -20.42 -4.12 -5.77
CA ARG A 288 -20.15 -4.63 -4.42
C ARG A 288 -18.65 -4.86 -4.18
N ALA A 289 -17.92 -5.36 -5.17
CA ALA A 289 -16.47 -5.54 -5.08
C ALA A 289 -15.74 -4.19 -4.94
N LEU A 290 -16.07 -3.22 -5.80
CA LEU A 290 -15.55 -1.86 -5.76
C LEU A 290 -15.85 -1.18 -4.42
N ALA A 291 -17.07 -1.30 -3.89
CA ALA A 291 -17.42 -0.75 -2.59
C ALA A 291 -16.54 -1.29 -1.44
N ARG A 292 -16.21 -2.59 -1.47
CA ARG A 292 -15.32 -3.19 -0.46
C ARG A 292 -13.88 -2.70 -0.59
N ILE A 293 -13.39 -2.55 -1.83
CA ILE A 293 -12.03 -2.04 -2.08
C ILE A 293 -11.94 -0.56 -1.65
N ALA A 294 -12.91 0.27 -2.05
CA ALA A 294 -12.97 1.68 -1.67
C ALA A 294 -12.97 1.85 -0.15
N ARG A 295 -13.79 1.10 0.59
CA ARG A 295 -13.79 1.15 2.06
C ARG A 295 -12.42 0.82 2.67
N ARG A 296 -11.76 -0.24 2.20
CA ARG A 296 -10.41 -0.59 2.68
C ARG A 296 -9.39 0.50 2.37
N TRP A 297 -9.47 1.11 1.20
CA TRP A 297 -8.55 2.19 0.81
C TRP A 297 -8.77 3.46 1.64
N ILE A 298 -10.03 3.81 1.88
CA ILE A 298 -10.42 4.89 2.78
C ILE A 298 -9.86 4.64 4.18
N THR A 299 -10.11 3.46 4.76
CA THR A 299 -9.59 3.10 6.08
C THR A 299 -8.06 3.13 6.14
N ALA A 300 -7.37 2.50 5.17
CA ALA A 300 -5.91 2.49 5.14
C ALA A 300 -5.29 3.88 5.01
N THR A 301 -5.95 4.79 4.28
CA THR A 301 -5.53 6.20 4.20
C THR A 301 -5.79 6.92 5.50
N ALA A 302 -6.93 6.62 6.12
CA ALA A 302 -7.34 7.26 7.35
C ALA A 302 -6.47 6.89 8.55
N ASP A 303 -6.07 5.62 8.66
CA ASP A 303 -5.22 5.12 9.75
C ASP A 303 -3.84 5.79 9.79
N LEU A 304 -3.35 6.33 8.66
CA LEU A 304 -2.09 7.08 8.62
C LEU A 304 -2.20 8.51 9.15
N LEU A 305 -3.40 9.10 9.14
CA LEU A 305 -3.66 10.42 9.70
C LEU A 305 -3.99 10.20 11.17
N ALA A 306 -3.02 10.49 12.05
CA ALA A 306 -2.88 10.05 13.45
C ALA A 306 -4.04 10.35 14.45
N SER A 307 -5.21 10.77 13.99
CA SER A 307 -6.44 10.90 14.77
C SER A 307 -7.46 9.96 14.18
N ALA A 308 -7.89 8.92 14.89
CA ALA A 308 -8.95 8.03 14.44
C ALA A 308 -10.19 8.88 14.11
N PRO A 309 -10.50 9.10 12.82
CA PRO A 309 -11.54 10.03 12.45
C PRO A 309 -12.89 9.38 12.74
N SER A 310 -13.83 10.14 13.29
CA SER A 310 -15.21 9.67 13.45
C SER A 310 -15.85 9.28 12.12
N ASP A 311 -15.38 9.88 11.02
CA ASP A 311 -15.77 9.56 9.65
C ASP A 311 -14.55 9.50 8.71
N PRO A 312 -13.99 8.30 8.46
CA PRO A 312 -12.89 8.10 7.52
C PRO A 312 -13.18 8.58 6.09
N ALA A 313 -14.43 8.49 5.63
CA ALA A 313 -14.79 8.88 4.26
C ALA A 313 -14.78 10.39 4.10
N ALA A 314 -15.37 11.13 5.04
CA ALA A 314 -15.31 12.59 5.05
C ALA A 314 -13.86 13.10 5.11
N MET A 315 -12.99 12.44 5.89
CA MET A 315 -11.59 12.82 5.97
C MET A 315 -10.84 12.60 4.64
N VAL A 316 -11.12 11.52 3.92
CA VAL A 316 -10.55 11.31 2.57
C VAL A 316 -11.04 12.36 1.58
N VAL A 317 -12.30 12.77 1.66
CA VAL A 317 -12.83 13.86 0.85
C VAL A 317 -12.12 15.18 1.17
N GLU A 318 -11.92 15.50 2.45
CA GLU A 318 -11.17 16.69 2.89
C GLU A 318 -9.71 16.65 2.43
N LEU A 319 -9.04 15.51 2.59
CA LEU A 319 -7.67 15.30 2.13
C LEU A 319 -7.54 15.54 0.62
N ALA A 320 -8.49 15.01 -0.16
CA ALA A 320 -8.48 15.08 -1.60
C ALA A 320 -8.87 16.45 -2.16
N ARG A 321 -9.79 17.16 -1.48
CA ARG A 321 -10.32 18.46 -1.91
C ARG A 321 -9.30 19.58 -1.70
N ARG A 322 -8.43 19.76 -2.68
CA ARG A 322 -7.38 20.79 -2.72
C ARG A 322 -7.34 21.43 -4.09
N PRO A 323 -7.30 22.76 -4.19
CA PRO A 323 -7.04 23.41 -5.47
C PRO A 323 -5.62 23.07 -5.94
N GLY A 324 -5.48 22.87 -7.24
CA GLY A 324 -4.18 22.64 -7.85
C GLY A 324 -4.29 22.49 -9.35
N VAL A 325 -3.17 22.11 -9.97
CA VAL A 325 -3.07 21.96 -11.42
C VAL A 325 -2.46 20.60 -11.74
N VAL A 326 -3.11 19.85 -12.62
CA VAL A 326 -2.58 18.58 -13.14
C VAL A 326 -1.86 18.86 -14.45
N VAL A 327 -0.59 18.48 -14.51
CA VAL A 327 0.22 18.44 -15.73
C VAL A 327 0.45 16.99 -16.05
N ALA A 328 0.22 16.59 -17.29
CA ALA A 328 0.45 15.20 -17.66
C ALA A 328 1.01 15.11 -19.07
N ASP A 329 2.02 14.26 -19.20
CA ASP A 329 2.58 13.77 -20.44
C ASP A 329 2.40 12.23 -20.45
N PRO A 330 2.47 11.56 -21.61
CA PRO A 330 2.43 10.11 -21.66
C PRO A 330 3.50 9.47 -20.74
N GLY A 331 3.05 8.78 -19.70
CA GLY A 331 3.93 8.13 -18.71
C GLY A 331 4.44 9.03 -17.58
N TRP A 332 4.02 10.29 -17.51
CA TRP A 332 4.40 11.23 -16.44
C TRP A 332 3.23 12.10 -16.00
N ILE A 333 3.02 12.24 -14.69
CA ILE A 333 1.97 13.07 -14.09
C ILE A 333 2.59 13.91 -12.98
N GLY A 334 2.38 15.22 -13.07
CA GLY A 334 2.72 16.20 -12.04
C GLY A 334 1.47 16.81 -11.46
N ILE A 335 1.37 16.80 -10.14
CA ILE A 335 0.34 17.51 -9.40
C ILE A 335 0.98 18.73 -8.76
N HIS A 336 0.60 19.91 -9.25
CA HIS A 336 1.09 21.18 -8.77
C HIS A 336 0.11 21.74 -7.74
N LEU A 337 0.60 21.93 -6.51
CA LEU A 337 -0.18 22.45 -5.39
C LEU A 337 0.42 23.78 -4.89
N PRO A 338 -0.39 24.69 -4.35
CA PRO A 338 0.13 25.87 -3.66
C PRO A 338 0.96 25.45 -2.43
N LEU A 339 2.10 26.12 -2.19
CA LEU A 339 2.91 25.89 -0.99
C LEU A 339 2.12 26.19 0.30
N ALA A 340 1.18 27.14 0.23
CA ALA A 340 0.28 27.47 1.33
C ALA A 340 -0.64 26.31 1.74
N ASP A 341 -0.88 25.33 0.84
CA ASP A 341 -1.72 24.17 1.11
C ASP A 341 -0.95 23.00 1.75
N VAL A 342 0.35 23.14 2.01
CA VAL A 342 1.12 22.10 2.72
C VAL A 342 0.53 21.91 4.11
N ARG A 343 0.06 20.69 4.41
CA ARG A 343 -0.39 20.31 5.75
C ARG A 343 0.62 19.35 6.38
N LEU A 344 1.12 19.71 7.56
CA LEU A 344 2.20 18.96 8.23
C LEU A 344 1.78 17.56 8.69
N ASP A 345 0.50 17.37 9.01
CA ASP A 345 -0.09 16.05 9.31
C ASP A 345 0.00 15.10 8.11
N VAL A 346 -0.39 15.58 6.92
CA VAL A 346 -0.30 14.85 5.64
C VAL A 346 1.16 14.54 5.30
N ARG A 347 2.07 15.52 5.48
CA ARG A 347 3.50 15.32 5.26
C ARG A 347 4.13 14.32 6.20
N ARG A 348 3.80 14.37 7.50
CA ARG A 348 4.27 13.40 8.48
C ARG A 348 3.74 12.00 8.21
N ALA A 349 2.49 11.89 7.75
CA ALA A 349 1.91 10.64 7.29
C ALA A 349 2.59 10.11 6.01
N GLY A 350 3.30 10.97 5.27
CA GLY A 350 3.96 10.63 4.00
C GLY A 350 3.00 10.52 2.82
N LEU A 351 1.80 11.08 2.95
CA LEU A 351 0.75 10.97 1.92
C LEU A 351 1.02 11.87 0.71
N ASP A 352 1.70 12.99 0.90
CA ASP A 352 2.11 13.93 -0.15
C ASP A 352 3.58 13.77 -0.56
N LEU A 353 4.18 12.61 -0.29
CA LEU A 353 5.51 12.26 -0.84
C LEU A 353 5.35 11.70 -2.25
N ASP A 354 6.31 12.02 -3.12
CA ASP A 354 6.33 11.53 -4.51
C ASP A 354 6.25 9.99 -4.54
N PRO A 355 5.19 9.41 -5.14
CA PRO A 355 5.13 7.97 -5.35
C PRO A 355 6.23 7.49 -6.31
N GLY A 356 6.75 8.38 -7.16
CA GLY A 356 7.75 8.07 -8.17
C GLY A 356 7.16 7.21 -9.27
N TRP A 357 7.89 6.19 -9.73
CA TRP A 357 7.39 5.24 -10.72
C TRP A 357 6.35 4.30 -10.11
N VAL A 358 5.12 4.31 -10.64
CA VAL A 358 4.05 3.40 -10.24
C VAL A 358 3.93 2.30 -11.30
N PRO A 359 4.51 1.09 -11.09
CA PRO A 359 4.71 0.12 -12.17
C PRO A 359 3.43 -0.35 -12.85
N TRP A 360 2.36 -0.48 -12.06
CA TRP A 360 1.07 -0.96 -12.52
C TRP A 360 0.22 0.13 -13.20
N LEU A 361 0.59 1.41 -13.06
CA LEU A 361 0.09 2.51 -13.90
C LEU A 361 0.95 2.73 -15.14
N ARG A 362 2.21 2.28 -15.10
CA ARG A 362 3.27 2.63 -16.04
C ARG A 362 3.46 4.15 -16.16
N THR A 363 3.39 4.83 -15.02
CA THR A 363 3.42 6.29 -14.95
C THR A 363 4.29 6.73 -13.77
N VAL A 364 5.12 7.75 -13.98
CA VAL A 364 5.78 8.49 -12.90
C VAL A 364 4.81 9.53 -12.35
N VAL A 365 4.59 9.54 -11.04
CA VAL A 365 3.77 10.54 -10.35
C VAL A 365 4.65 11.39 -9.44
N ARG A 366 4.49 12.71 -9.52
CA ARG A 366 5.18 13.69 -8.66
C ARG A 366 4.23 14.74 -8.12
N PHE A 367 4.52 15.22 -6.93
CA PHE A 367 3.86 16.31 -6.23
C PHE A 367 4.80 17.50 -6.16
N VAL A 368 4.36 18.64 -6.68
CA VAL A 368 5.16 19.85 -6.79
C VAL A 368 4.47 20.98 -6.04
N TYR A 369 5.09 21.46 -4.97
CA TYR A 369 4.60 22.61 -4.23
C TYR A 369 5.26 23.89 -4.75
N ARG A 370 4.45 24.89 -5.13
CA ARG A 370 4.94 26.18 -5.67
C ARG A 370 4.62 27.34 -4.73
N GLY A 371 5.60 28.24 -4.54
CA GLY A 371 5.39 29.52 -3.86
C GLY A 371 4.47 30.43 -4.68
N GLY A 372 3.78 31.37 -4.02
CA GLY A 372 2.84 32.29 -4.68
C GLY A 372 3.50 33.46 -5.43
N ASP A 373 4.82 33.44 -5.60
CA ASP A 373 5.58 34.61 -6.07
C ASP A 373 5.70 34.73 -7.60
N ASP A 374 4.99 33.88 -8.37
CA ASP A 374 5.01 33.90 -9.84
C ASP A 374 3.93 34.84 -10.45
N GLY A 375 3.61 35.95 -9.76
CA GLY A 375 2.63 36.95 -10.18
C GLY A 375 3.23 38.18 -10.84
#